data_AF-A0AAE2W2W6-F1
#
_entry.id   AF-A0AAE2W2W6-F1
#
_cell.length_a   1.000
_cell.length_b   1.000
_cell.length_c   1.000
_cell.angle_alpha   90.00
_cell.angle_beta   90.00
_cell.angle_gamma   90.00
#
_symmetry.space_group_name_H-M   'P 1'
#
loop_
_entity.id
_entity.type
_entity.pdbx_description
1 polymer ?
#
loop_
_entity_poly.entity_id
_entity_poly.type
_entity_poly.pdbx_seq_one_letter_code
_entity_poly.pdbx_strand_id
1 'polypeptide(L)'
;MAVWAGVVTVPATAGAAPAPPGVDDFYRAPDGFESTSPGTILRERPMRLASYSALPFNAQAWQLLYRTTDLAGGPMSAVTTVILPAGPPPPGGRPLLSYQMATDSIDPGCAPSVAMQPGSGVESFTTQGQMTFVGQALQRGWAVSVPDHEGPAPRVGTPREPGYVALDGIRAAEQFAPLGLSGCRPRSDYGAIRAAVSRPRGPRRCSPRTRRS
;
A
#
# COMPACT_ATOMS: atom_id res chain seq x y z
N MET A 1 -18.60 35.63 38.39
CA MET A 1 -17.93 35.19 37.14
C MET A 1 -18.38 33.76 36.88
N ALA A 2 -19.26 33.54 35.90
CA ALA A 2 -19.73 32.21 35.53
C ALA A 2 -18.92 31.73 34.32
N VAL A 3 -18.16 30.64 34.49
CA VAL A 3 -17.38 30.02 33.43
C VAL A 3 -18.23 28.91 32.81
N TRP A 4 -18.65 29.10 31.56
CA TRP A 4 -19.35 28.07 30.81
C TRP A 4 -18.32 27.13 30.19
N ALA A 5 -18.22 25.90 30.70
CA ALA A 5 -17.49 24.82 30.04
C ALA A 5 -18.36 24.31 28.87
N GLY A 6 -18.13 24.86 27.69
CA GLY A 6 -18.73 24.35 26.45
C GLY A 6 -18.12 23.00 26.12
N VAL A 7 -18.93 21.93 26.21
CA VAL A 7 -18.58 20.62 25.67
C VAL A 7 -18.64 20.73 24.15
N VAL A 8 -17.47 20.73 23.50
CA VAL A 8 -17.39 20.61 22.04
C VAL A 8 -17.62 19.14 21.70
N THR A 9 -18.84 18.80 21.29
CA THR A 9 -19.13 17.51 20.68
C THR A 9 -18.61 17.52 19.24
N VAL A 10 -17.48 16.86 19.01
CA VAL A 10 -17.06 16.53 17.65
C VAL A 10 -17.96 15.37 17.19
N PRO A 11 -18.78 15.53 16.14
CA PRO A 11 -19.59 14.42 15.66
C PRO A 11 -18.64 13.33 15.14
N ALA A 12 -18.69 12.15 15.76
CA ALA A 12 -18.10 10.96 15.18
C ALA A 12 -18.95 10.60 13.96
N THR A 13 -18.56 11.08 12.78
CA THR A 13 -19.08 10.51 11.53
C THR A 13 -18.66 9.04 11.52
N ALA A 14 -19.60 8.14 11.80
CA ALA A 14 -19.44 6.73 11.45
C ALA A 14 -19.05 6.70 9.97
N GLY A 15 -17.83 6.24 9.67
CA GLY A 15 -17.35 6.16 8.30
C GLY A 15 -18.32 5.28 7.53
N ALA A 16 -18.89 5.81 6.45
CA ALA A 16 -19.64 4.99 5.52
C ALA A 16 -18.77 3.81 5.10
N ALA A 17 -19.39 2.62 4.98
CA ALA A 17 -18.68 1.44 4.53
C ALA A 17 -17.97 1.74 3.19
N PRO A 18 -16.78 1.16 2.95
CA PRO A 18 -16.07 1.33 1.70
C PRO A 18 -16.97 0.92 0.53
N ALA A 19 -16.93 1.70 -0.56
CA ALA A 19 -17.59 1.28 -1.78
C ALA A 19 -16.97 -0.05 -2.25
N PRO A 20 -17.77 -1.04 -2.68
CA PRO A 20 -17.23 -2.27 -3.25
C PRO A 20 -16.33 -1.96 -4.46
N PRO A 21 -15.24 -2.70 -4.68
CA PRO A 21 -14.32 -2.46 -5.80
C PRO A 21 -15.00 -2.42 -7.19
N GLY A 22 -16.08 -3.19 -7.38
CA GLY A 22 -16.84 -3.20 -8.65
C GLY A 22 -17.65 -1.92 -8.92
N VAL A 23 -17.87 -1.08 -7.89
CA VAL A 23 -18.62 0.19 -7.98
C VAL A 23 -17.69 1.40 -7.91
N ASP A 24 -16.55 1.26 -7.23
CA ASP A 24 -15.58 2.33 -7.05
C ASP A 24 -14.68 2.50 -8.28
N ASP A 25 -14.85 3.62 -9.00
CA ASP A 25 -14.08 3.98 -10.20
C ASP A 25 -12.56 4.01 -9.98
N PHE A 26 -12.10 4.12 -8.73
CA PHE A 26 -10.67 4.03 -8.42
C PHE A 26 -10.06 2.69 -8.87
N TYR A 27 -10.81 1.58 -8.78
CA TYR A 27 -10.33 0.26 -9.16
C TYR A 27 -10.36 0.02 -10.68
N ARG A 28 -10.94 0.95 -11.46
CA ARG A 28 -10.99 0.86 -12.91
C ARG A 28 -9.73 1.45 -13.54
N ALA A 29 -8.98 0.59 -14.22
CA ALA A 29 -7.84 1.01 -15.03
C ALA A 29 -8.26 2.00 -16.13
N PRO A 30 -7.48 3.06 -16.37
CA PRO A 30 -7.72 3.97 -17.49
C PRO A 30 -7.37 3.30 -18.83
N ASP A 31 -7.98 3.76 -19.92
CA ASP A 31 -7.70 3.24 -21.26
C ASP A 31 -6.20 3.36 -21.61
N GLY A 32 -5.66 2.32 -22.24
CA GLY A 32 -4.26 2.29 -22.71
C GLY A 32 -3.23 1.95 -21.63
N PHE A 33 -3.65 1.66 -20.39
CA PHE A 33 -2.76 1.24 -19.30
C PHE A 33 -1.96 -0.03 -19.66
N GLU A 34 -2.48 -0.86 -20.55
CA GLU A 34 -1.89 -2.12 -21.01
C GLU A 34 -0.51 -1.92 -21.63
N SER A 35 -0.30 -0.75 -22.25
CA SER A 35 0.95 -0.36 -22.89
C SER A 35 2.00 0.19 -21.91
N THR A 36 1.61 0.46 -20.66
CA THR A 36 2.52 0.98 -19.64
C THR A 36 3.39 -0.13 -19.03
N SER A 37 4.50 0.27 -18.41
CA SER A 37 5.44 -0.68 -17.79
C SER A 37 4.91 -1.21 -16.45
N PRO A 38 5.19 -2.47 -16.08
CA PRO A 38 4.85 -2.99 -14.77
C PRO A 38 5.39 -2.12 -13.62
N GLY A 39 4.53 -1.82 -12.65
CA GLY A 39 4.77 -0.90 -11.54
C GLY A 39 4.44 0.57 -11.82
N THR A 40 3.96 0.93 -13.02
CA THR A 40 3.53 2.30 -13.31
C THR A 40 2.28 2.63 -12.50
N ILE A 41 2.32 3.74 -11.75
CA ILE A 41 1.15 4.28 -11.04
C ILE A 41 0.16 4.85 -12.06
N LEU A 42 -1.07 4.33 -12.04
CA LEU A 42 -2.17 4.71 -12.92
C LEU A 42 -3.13 5.70 -12.22
N ARG A 43 -3.38 5.51 -10.93
CA ARG A 43 -4.15 6.40 -10.07
C ARG A 43 -3.60 6.35 -8.65
N GLU A 44 -3.79 7.44 -7.92
CA GLU A 44 -3.46 7.52 -6.50
C GLU A 44 -4.55 8.29 -5.76
N ARG A 45 -4.85 7.90 -4.52
CA ARG A 45 -5.72 8.66 -3.63
C ARG A 45 -5.29 8.52 -2.17
N PRO A 46 -5.45 9.57 -1.34
CA PRO A 46 -5.27 9.43 0.09
C PRO A 46 -6.31 8.46 0.67
N MET A 47 -5.92 7.71 1.69
CA MET A 47 -6.76 6.72 2.37
C MET A 47 -6.67 6.92 3.88
N ARG A 48 -7.83 6.89 4.55
CA ARG A 48 -7.87 6.77 6.00
C ARG A 48 -7.76 5.30 6.37
N LEU A 49 -6.93 5.00 7.37
CA LEU A 49 -6.78 3.67 7.91
C LEU A 49 -7.65 3.48 9.15
N ALA A 50 -8.24 2.30 9.29
CA ALA A 50 -8.86 1.84 10.51
C ALA A 50 -8.36 0.44 10.85
N SER A 51 -8.14 0.17 12.14
CA SER A 51 -7.97 -1.17 12.67
C SER A 51 -9.30 -1.65 13.25
N TYR A 52 -9.59 -2.95 13.14
CA TYR A 52 -10.86 -3.54 13.57
C TYR A 52 -12.09 -2.76 13.06
N SER A 53 -12.03 -2.29 11.80
CA SER A 53 -13.07 -1.51 11.11
C SER A 53 -13.44 -0.14 11.70
N ALA A 54 -13.07 0.19 12.95
CA ALA A 54 -13.57 1.38 13.63
C ALA A 54 -12.48 2.19 14.35
N LEU A 55 -11.39 1.54 14.78
CA LEU A 55 -10.35 2.22 15.55
C LEU A 55 -9.45 3.01 14.60
N PRO A 56 -9.33 4.34 14.72
CA PRO A 56 -8.47 5.13 13.87
C PRO A 56 -7.02 4.62 13.94
N PHE A 57 -6.41 4.40 12.79
CA PHE A 57 -5.02 4.01 12.69
C PHE A 57 -4.21 5.21 12.20
N ASN A 58 -3.47 5.84 13.11
CA ASN A 58 -2.78 7.11 12.86
C ASN A 58 -1.49 6.91 12.06
N ALA A 59 -1.64 6.83 10.74
CA ALA A 59 -0.55 6.89 9.78
C ALA A 59 -1.05 7.56 8.49
N GLN A 60 -0.13 8.15 7.73
CA GLN A 60 -0.48 8.63 6.40
C GLN A 60 -0.52 7.44 5.46
N ALA A 61 -1.60 7.31 4.70
CA ALA A 61 -1.75 6.21 3.75
C ALA A 61 -2.37 6.68 2.45
N TRP A 62 -2.03 5.95 1.39
CA TRP A 62 -2.56 6.15 0.05
C TRP A 62 -2.85 4.79 -0.57
N GLN A 63 -3.84 4.74 -1.45
CA GLN A 63 -3.99 3.65 -2.38
C GLN A 63 -3.38 4.06 -3.71
N LEU A 64 -2.64 3.15 -4.30
CA LEU A 64 -2.06 3.28 -5.64
C LEU A 64 -2.66 2.18 -6.51
N LEU A 65 -3.36 2.56 -7.58
CA LEU A 65 -3.68 1.66 -8.67
C LEU A 65 -2.48 1.63 -9.61
N TYR A 66 -1.94 0.46 -9.90
CA TYR A 66 -0.75 0.32 -10.75
C TYR A 66 -0.90 -0.81 -11.76
N ARG A 67 -0.15 -0.70 -12.86
CA ARG A 67 -0.07 -1.76 -13.87
C ARG A 67 0.79 -2.91 -13.35
N THR A 68 0.29 -4.13 -13.48
CA THR A 68 0.94 -5.40 -13.12
C THR A 68 0.69 -6.45 -14.22
N THR A 69 0.92 -7.73 -13.92
CA THR A 69 0.81 -8.86 -14.85
C THR A 69 -0.11 -9.94 -14.26
N ASP A 70 -1.05 -10.45 -15.05
CA ASP A 70 -1.95 -11.54 -14.64
C ASP A 70 -1.27 -12.92 -14.68
N LEU A 71 -1.99 -13.96 -14.27
CA LEU A 71 -1.54 -15.36 -14.33
C LEU A 71 -1.13 -15.83 -15.74
N ALA A 72 -1.76 -15.32 -16.80
CA ALA A 72 -1.48 -15.68 -18.19
C ALA A 72 -0.31 -14.88 -18.81
N GLY A 73 0.27 -13.93 -18.07
CA GLY A 73 1.33 -13.05 -18.56
C GLY A 73 0.82 -11.79 -19.26
N GLY A 74 -0.50 -11.55 -19.25
CA GLY A 74 -1.16 -10.38 -19.81
C GLY A 74 -1.13 -9.15 -18.89
N PRO A 75 -1.45 -7.96 -19.43
CA PRO A 75 -1.54 -6.74 -18.64
C PRO A 75 -2.75 -6.79 -17.70
N MET A 76 -2.53 -6.41 -16.45
CA MET A 76 -3.56 -6.30 -15.41
C MET A 76 -3.31 -5.05 -14.57
N SER A 77 -4.32 -4.54 -13.88
CA SER A 77 -4.15 -3.53 -12.83
C SER A 77 -4.41 -4.13 -11.45
N ALA A 78 -3.67 -3.68 -10.45
CA ALA A 78 -3.92 -4.04 -9.04
C ALA A 78 -3.74 -2.82 -8.15
N VAL A 79 -4.18 -2.93 -6.89
CA VAL A 79 -4.05 -1.87 -5.89
C VAL A 79 -3.01 -2.25 -4.84
N THR A 80 -2.26 -1.26 -4.37
CA THR A 80 -1.48 -1.37 -3.14
C THR A 80 -1.77 -0.19 -2.22
N THR A 81 -1.99 -0.49 -0.95
CA THR A 81 -2.04 0.52 0.10
C THR A 81 -0.64 0.77 0.61
N VAL A 82 -0.13 1.98 0.40
CA VAL A 82 1.16 2.41 0.93
C VAL A 82 0.97 3.25 2.17
N ILE A 83 1.81 3.03 3.18
CA ILE A 83 1.65 3.58 4.52
C ILE A 83 2.99 4.15 4.97
N LEU A 84 2.93 5.39 5.41
CA LEU A 84 4.08 6.17 5.85
C LEU A 84 3.99 6.40 7.37
N PRO A 85 5.01 6.00 8.14
CA PRO A 85 5.04 6.28 9.56
C PRO A 85 5.20 7.79 9.81
N ALA A 86 4.66 8.26 10.92
CA ALA A 86 4.86 9.63 11.36
C ALA A 86 6.34 9.89 11.71
N GLY A 87 6.77 11.15 11.54
CA GLY A 87 8.13 11.58 11.87
C GLY A 87 9.14 11.42 10.73
N PRO A 88 10.39 11.88 10.97
CA PRO A 88 11.45 11.84 9.97
C PRO A 88 11.90 10.41 9.65
N PRO A 89 12.52 10.16 8.48
CA PRO A 89 13.15 8.87 8.19
C PRO A 89 14.30 8.59 9.17
N PRO A 90 14.55 7.32 9.53
CA PRO A 90 15.68 6.96 10.40
C PRO A 90 17.03 7.22 9.70
N PRO A 91 18.15 7.24 10.46
CA PRO A 91 19.48 7.35 9.88
C PRO A 91 19.72 6.25 8.84
N GLY A 92 20.13 6.65 7.62
CA GLY A 92 20.33 5.72 6.50
C GLY A 92 19.13 5.57 5.56
N GLY A 93 18.04 6.30 5.80
CA GLY A 93 16.85 6.32 4.94
C GLY A 93 15.74 5.40 5.46
N ARG A 94 14.55 5.54 4.87
CA ARG A 94 13.37 4.77 5.23
C ARG A 94 13.31 3.48 4.41
N PRO A 95 13.41 2.28 5.02
CA PRO A 95 13.20 1.03 4.29
C PRO A 95 11.71 0.87 3.96
N LEU A 96 11.43 0.08 2.92
CA LEU A 96 10.09 -0.33 2.50
C LEU A 96 9.89 -1.81 2.81
N LEU A 97 8.84 -2.12 3.57
CA LEU A 97 8.33 -3.47 3.77
C LEU A 97 7.18 -3.72 2.81
N SER A 98 7.22 -4.81 2.04
CA SER A 98 6.05 -5.33 1.34
C SER A 98 5.38 -6.38 2.22
N TYR A 99 4.12 -6.16 2.60
CA TYR A 99 3.40 -7.04 3.51
C TYR A 99 2.16 -7.62 2.83
N GLN A 100 2.18 -8.92 2.56
CA GLN A 100 1.06 -9.66 1.98
C GLN A 100 0.20 -10.18 3.12
N MET A 101 -0.96 -9.54 3.33
CA MET A 101 -1.93 -9.98 4.32
C MET A 101 -2.57 -11.28 3.83
N ALA A 102 -2.80 -12.24 4.73
CA ALA A 102 -3.59 -13.43 4.43
C ALA A 102 -5.07 -13.02 4.32
N THR A 103 -5.58 -12.97 3.10
CA THR A 103 -6.98 -12.64 2.80
C THR A 103 -7.84 -13.90 2.77
N ASP A 104 -7.36 -14.96 2.12
CA ASP A 104 -7.99 -16.29 2.04
C ASP A 104 -9.48 -16.22 1.63
N SER A 105 -9.83 -15.31 0.72
CA SER A 105 -11.20 -15.03 0.29
C SER A 105 -11.28 -14.83 -1.23
N ILE A 106 -12.46 -15.07 -1.80
CA ILE A 106 -12.77 -14.74 -3.20
C ILE A 106 -13.69 -13.53 -3.31
N ASP A 107 -13.99 -12.87 -2.19
CA ASP A 107 -14.75 -11.63 -2.16
C ASP A 107 -13.80 -10.43 -2.34
N PRO A 108 -13.97 -9.60 -3.39
CA PRO A 108 -13.21 -8.36 -3.55
C PRO A 108 -13.29 -7.41 -2.35
N GLY A 109 -14.35 -7.48 -1.54
CA GLY A 109 -14.50 -6.72 -0.30
C GLY A 109 -13.51 -7.09 0.80
N CYS A 110 -12.92 -8.30 0.75
CA CYS A 110 -11.88 -8.74 1.67
C CYS A 110 -10.46 -8.28 1.28
N ALA A 111 -10.31 -7.67 0.10
CA ALA A 111 -9.03 -7.18 -0.39
C ALA A 111 -8.42 -6.19 0.63
N PRO A 112 -7.10 -6.24 0.90
CA PRO A 112 -6.44 -5.37 1.87
C PRO A 112 -6.76 -3.88 1.69
N SER A 113 -6.82 -3.39 0.46
CA SER A 113 -7.17 -2.00 0.16
C SER A 113 -8.58 -1.61 0.64
N VAL A 114 -9.54 -2.53 0.64
CA VAL A 114 -10.90 -2.33 1.16
C VAL A 114 -10.92 -2.55 2.66
N ALA A 115 -10.37 -3.67 3.11
CA ALA A 115 -10.41 -4.13 4.49
C ALA A 115 -9.74 -3.17 5.49
N MET A 116 -8.74 -2.39 5.05
CA MET A 116 -8.05 -1.43 5.89
C MET A 116 -8.78 -0.07 6.04
N GLN A 117 -9.88 0.14 5.32
CA GLN A 117 -10.67 1.37 5.40
C GLN A 117 -11.63 1.33 6.62
N PRO A 118 -12.02 2.50 7.16
CA PRO A 118 -13.09 2.58 8.16
C PRO A 118 -14.40 1.99 7.61
N GLY A 119 -15.13 1.27 8.45
CA GLY A 119 -16.43 0.69 8.10
C GLY A 119 -16.35 -0.55 7.19
N SER A 120 -15.18 -1.17 7.02
CA SER A 120 -14.98 -2.37 6.20
C SER A 120 -15.79 -3.60 6.65
N GLY A 121 -16.36 -3.57 7.85
CA GLY A 121 -17.25 -4.62 8.35
C GLY A 121 -16.52 -5.85 8.89
N VAL A 122 -17.32 -6.83 9.34
CA VAL A 122 -16.83 -8.04 10.02
C VAL A 122 -16.17 -9.04 9.06
N GLU A 123 -16.54 -9.04 7.78
CA GLU A 123 -15.93 -9.90 6.75
C GLU A 123 -14.44 -9.59 6.54
N SER A 124 -14.01 -8.38 6.93
CA SER A 124 -12.61 -7.95 6.89
C SER A 124 -11.84 -8.30 8.17
N PHE A 125 -12.41 -9.03 9.14
CA PHE A 125 -11.81 -9.21 10.47
C PHE A 125 -10.43 -9.89 10.43
N THR A 126 -10.25 -10.90 9.57
CA THR A 126 -8.97 -11.62 9.41
C THR A 126 -7.86 -10.71 8.88
N THR A 127 -8.16 -9.93 7.85
CA THR A 127 -7.27 -8.89 7.32
C THR A 127 -7.02 -7.84 8.40
N GLN A 128 -8.05 -7.33 9.06
CA GLN A 128 -7.91 -6.30 10.09
C GLN A 128 -7.06 -6.73 11.29
N GLY A 129 -7.11 -8.01 11.71
CA GLY A 129 -6.25 -8.53 12.78
C GLY A 129 -4.75 -8.43 12.47
N GLN A 130 -4.38 -8.43 11.19
CA GLN A 130 -3.00 -8.33 10.71
C GLN A 130 -2.45 -6.90 10.70
N MET A 131 -3.29 -5.87 10.95
CA MET A 131 -2.85 -4.47 11.11
C MET A 131 -1.84 -4.28 12.24
N THR A 132 -1.80 -5.21 13.21
CA THR A 132 -0.78 -5.21 14.27
C THR A 132 0.64 -5.33 13.70
N PHE A 133 0.86 -6.15 12.67
CA PHE A 133 2.17 -6.30 12.02
C PHE A 133 2.57 -5.04 11.24
N VAL A 134 1.60 -4.39 10.60
CA VAL A 134 1.78 -3.07 9.97
C VAL A 134 2.21 -2.06 11.04
N GLY A 135 1.53 -2.01 12.18
CA GLY A 135 1.87 -1.15 13.31
C GLY A 135 3.30 -1.36 13.81
N GLN A 136 3.75 -2.61 13.94
CA GLN A 136 5.13 -2.93 14.34
C GLN A 136 6.17 -2.46 13.33
N ALA A 137 5.90 -2.56 12.03
CA ALA A 137 6.80 -2.04 10.99
C ALA A 137 6.89 -0.51 11.04
N LEU A 138 5.75 0.18 11.20
CA LEU A 138 5.70 1.63 11.31
C LEU A 138 6.42 2.15 12.56
N GLN A 139 6.35 1.44 13.69
CA GLN A 139 7.11 1.77 14.91
C GLN A 139 8.63 1.68 14.71
N ARG A 140 9.11 0.87 13.77
CA ARG A 140 10.53 0.80 13.36
C ARG A 140 10.91 1.91 12.37
N GLY A 141 9.97 2.79 12.01
CA GLY A 141 10.16 3.85 11.03
C GLY A 141 10.16 3.37 9.58
N TRP A 142 9.66 2.16 9.31
CA TRP A 142 9.60 1.57 7.96
C TRP A 142 8.35 2.06 7.23
N ALA A 143 8.46 2.35 5.94
CA ALA A 143 7.28 2.45 5.08
C ALA A 143 6.74 1.04 4.82
N VAL A 144 5.43 0.92 4.58
CA VAL A 144 4.79 -0.37 4.29
C VAL A 144 4.02 -0.26 2.99
N SER A 145 4.11 -1.26 2.12
CA SER A 145 3.25 -1.47 0.97
C SER A 145 2.47 -2.77 1.20
N VAL A 146 1.15 -2.67 1.14
CA VAL A 146 0.22 -3.79 1.31
C VAL A 146 -0.52 -3.99 -0.02
N PRO A 147 -0.10 -4.93 -0.87
CA PRO A 147 -0.75 -5.17 -2.16
C PRO A 147 -1.99 -6.06 -2.02
N ASP A 148 -2.99 -5.81 -2.86
CA ASP A 148 -4.11 -6.70 -3.11
C ASP A 148 -3.64 -7.87 -3.99
N HIS A 149 -2.82 -8.73 -3.40
CA HIS A 149 -2.03 -9.76 -4.07
C HIS A 149 -2.86 -10.82 -4.80
N GLU A 150 -4.14 -10.95 -4.51
CA GLU A 150 -5.07 -11.84 -5.22
C GLU A 150 -5.64 -11.21 -6.50
N GLY A 151 -5.32 -9.94 -6.78
CA GLY A 151 -5.77 -9.22 -7.97
C GLY A 151 -7.20 -8.67 -7.89
N PRO A 152 -7.68 -8.02 -8.95
CA PRO A 152 -9.03 -7.42 -9.00
C PRO A 152 -10.17 -8.46 -9.10
N ALA A 153 -9.84 -9.68 -9.52
CA ALA A 153 -10.75 -10.83 -9.54
C ALA A 153 -10.13 -11.93 -8.65
N PRO A 154 -10.29 -11.84 -7.32
CA PRO A 154 -9.51 -12.60 -6.36
C PRO A 154 -9.62 -14.12 -6.57
N ARG A 155 -8.45 -14.76 -6.61
CA ARG A 155 -8.29 -16.21 -6.78
C ARG A 155 -7.30 -16.76 -5.76
N VAL A 156 -7.83 -17.38 -4.72
CA VAL A 156 -7.03 -18.04 -3.67
C VAL A 156 -6.20 -19.18 -4.27
N GLY A 157 -4.91 -19.23 -3.93
CA GLY A 157 -4.00 -20.30 -4.36
C GLY A 157 -3.38 -20.12 -5.76
N THR A 158 -3.49 -18.94 -6.36
CA THR A 158 -2.85 -18.64 -7.65
C THR A 158 -1.31 -18.63 -7.51
N PRO A 159 -0.56 -19.38 -8.34
CA PRO A 159 0.85 -19.68 -8.05
C PRO A 159 1.85 -18.56 -8.36
N ARG A 160 1.56 -17.69 -9.34
CA ARG A 160 2.53 -16.69 -9.87
C ARG A 160 2.06 -15.26 -9.74
N GLU A 161 0.79 -15.02 -10.05
CA GLU A 161 0.19 -13.69 -10.09
C GLU A 161 0.43 -12.88 -8.79
N PRO A 162 0.25 -13.45 -7.57
CA PRO A 162 0.55 -12.71 -6.34
C PRO A 162 1.99 -12.20 -6.24
N GLY A 163 2.94 -12.93 -6.82
CA GLY A 163 4.33 -12.50 -6.93
C GLY A 163 4.47 -11.27 -7.83
N TYR A 164 3.87 -11.27 -9.02
CA TYR A 164 3.90 -10.09 -9.90
C TYR A 164 3.25 -8.88 -9.24
N VAL A 165 2.07 -9.06 -8.64
CA VAL A 165 1.36 -8.01 -7.91
C VAL A 165 2.24 -7.44 -6.79
N ALA A 166 2.84 -8.26 -5.93
CA ALA A 166 3.71 -7.77 -4.87
C ALA A 166 4.95 -7.02 -5.40
N LEU A 167 5.63 -7.56 -6.43
CA LEU A 167 6.84 -6.96 -7.00
C LEU A 167 6.58 -5.65 -7.72
N ASP A 168 5.50 -5.58 -8.48
CA ASP A 168 5.09 -4.37 -9.20
C ASP A 168 4.52 -3.33 -8.23
N GLY A 169 3.89 -3.75 -7.14
CA GLY A 169 3.48 -2.88 -6.03
C GLY A 169 4.67 -2.24 -5.31
N ILE A 170 5.76 -2.98 -5.10
CA ILE A 170 7.02 -2.40 -4.59
C ILE A 170 7.55 -1.33 -5.55
N ARG A 171 7.58 -1.61 -6.86
CA ARG A 171 8.02 -0.62 -7.86
C ARG A 171 7.16 0.63 -7.86
N ALA A 172 5.84 0.48 -7.74
CA ALA A 172 4.92 1.60 -7.62
C ALA A 172 5.20 2.42 -6.35
N ALA A 173 5.38 1.76 -5.21
CA ALA A 173 5.72 2.43 -3.96
C ALA A 173 7.07 3.18 -4.03
N GLU A 174 8.10 2.59 -4.64
CA GLU A 174 9.41 3.25 -4.83
C GLU A 174 9.34 4.48 -5.74
N GLN A 175 8.38 4.54 -6.66
CA GLN A 175 8.14 5.70 -7.55
C GLN A 175 7.24 6.76 -6.91
N PHE A 176 6.48 6.41 -5.88
CA PHE A 176 5.52 7.30 -5.25
C PHE A 176 6.22 8.31 -4.33
N ALA A 177 6.39 9.53 -4.85
CA ALA A 177 7.16 10.61 -4.22
C ALA A 177 6.79 10.89 -2.75
N PRO A 178 5.51 10.85 -2.31
CA PRO A 178 5.15 11.11 -0.91
C PRO A 178 5.77 10.16 0.11
N LEU A 179 6.20 8.94 -0.27
CA LEU A 179 6.90 8.05 0.67
C LEU A 179 8.33 8.49 0.96
N GLY A 180 8.91 9.34 0.11
CA GLY A 180 10.28 9.85 0.27
C GLY A 180 11.33 8.74 0.31
N LEU A 181 11.06 7.60 -0.35
CA LEU A 181 11.99 6.47 -0.38
C LEU A 181 13.23 6.89 -1.16
N SER A 182 14.37 6.91 -0.48
CA SER A 182 15.66 7.12 -1.14
C SER A 182 15.91 5.90 -2.02
N GLY A 183 15.73 6.02 -3.34
CA GLY A 183 15.94 4.96 -4.34
C GLY A 183 17.36 4.36 -4.40
N CYS A 184 18.19 4.57 -3.37
CA CYS A 184 19.47 3.93 -3.16
C CYS A 184 19.37 2.86 -2.07
N ARG A 185 18.93 1.66 -2.52
CA ARG A 185 19.00 0.35 -1.85
C ARG A 185 18.11 0.17 -0.59
N PRO A 186 17.08 -0.68 -0.68
CA PRO A 186 16.51 -1.34 0.49
C PRO A 186 17.60 -2.20 1.17
N ARG A 187 17.87 -1.97 2.46
CA ARG A 187 18.52 -2.98 3.32
C ARG A 187 17.42 -3.92 3.82
N SER A 188 17.39 -5.12 3.25
CA SER A 188 16.49 -6.21 3.64
C SER A 188 17.24 -7.08 4.65
N ASP A 189 17.08 -6.77 5.92
CA ASP A 189 17.37 -7.69 7.01
C ASP A 189 16.02 -7.96 7.71
N TYR A 190 15.72 -9.23 7.99
CA TYR A 190 14.45 -9.83 8.43
C TYR A 190 13.57 -10.42 7.31
N GLY A 191 13.46 -11.75 7.35
CA GLY A 191 12.75 -12.56 6.37
C GLY A 191 11.27 -12.27 6.31
N ALA A 192 10.84 -11.70 5.19
CA ALA A 192 9.56 -11.91 4.55
C ALA A 192 9.80 -11.69 3.05
N ILE A 193 9.76 -12.79 2.29
CA ILE A 193 9.66 -12.93 0.83
C ILE A 193 10.44 -11.89 -0.02
N ARG A 194 11.61 -12.32 -0.49
CA ARG A 194 12.49 -11.59 -1.42
C ARG A 194 11.83 -11.32 -2.77
N ALA A 195 11.75 -10.05 -3.11
CA ALA A 195 11.82 -9.55 -4.48
C ALA A 195 13.27 -9.53 -4.98
N ALA A 196 13.79 -10.68 -5.46
CA ALA A 196 15.13 -10.74 -6.03
C ALA A 196 15.13 -10.18 -7.47
N VAL A 197 15.55 -8.92 -7.65
CA VAL A 197 16.11 -8.47 -8.94
C VAL A 197 17.55 -8.05 -8.70
N SER A 198 18.45 -9.04 -8.67
CA SER A 198 19.87 -8.81 -8.81
C SER A 198 20.18 -8.51 -10.29
N ARG A 199 20.35 -7.24 -10.65
CA ARG A 199 21.09 -6.88 -11.87
C ARG A 199 22.60 -6.86 -11.59
N PRO A 200 23.45 -7.24 -12.56
CA PRO A 200 24.88 -7.41 -12.34
C PRO A 200 25.56 -6.08 -11.99
N ARG A 201 26.57 -6.20 -11.14
CA ARG A 201 27.37 -5.14 -10.53
C ARG A 201 27.95 -4.19 -11.59
N GLY A 202 27.64 -2.91 -11.45
CA GLY A 202 28.42 -1.80 -12.00
C GLY A 202 28.30 -0.60 -11.05
N PRO A 203 29.39 0.09 -10.69
CA PRO A 203 29.34 1.20 -9.75
C PRO A 203 28.70 2.43 -10.43
N ARG A 204 27.39 2.62 -10.27
CA ARG A 204 26.77 3.93 -10.53
C ARG A 204 27.01 4.80 -9.31
N ARG A 205 28.04 5.63 -9.39
CA ARG A 205 28.28 6.73 -8.44
C ARG A 205 27.14 7.74 -8.60
N CYS A 206 26.40 8.00 -7.53
CA CYS A 206 25.56 9.19 -7.44
C CYS A 206 26.50 10.40 -7.33
N SER A 207 26.70 11.12 -8.42
CA SER A 207 27.37 12.42 -8.39
C SER A 207 26.33 13.51 -8.11
N PRO A 208 26.57 14.44 -7.18
CA PRO A 208 25.78 15.65 -7.09
C PRO A 208 26.03 16.48 -8.36
N ARG A 209 24.97 16.86 -9.08
CA ARG A 209 25.04 17.86 -10.15
C ARG A 209 25.38 19.20 -9.48
N THR A 210 26.64 19.58 -9.47
CA THR A 210 27.01 20.98 -9.24
C THR A 210 26.61 21.78 -10.48
N ARG A 211 25.69 22.73 -10.28
CA ARG A 211 25.38 23.81 -11.22
C ARG A 211 26.68 24.59 -11.44
N ARG A 212 27.17 24.67 -12.68
CA ARG A 212 28.13 25.71 -13.07
C ARG A 212 27.34 26.91 -13.61
N SER A 213 27.60 28.06 -12.99
CA SER A 213 27.37 29.41 -13.50
C SER A 213 28.15 29.66 -14.78
#